data_AF-A0A345YEK2-F1
#
_entry.id   AF-A0A345YEK2-F1
#
_cell.length_a   1.000
_cell.length_b   1.000
_cell.length_c   1.000
_cell.angle_alpha   90.00
_cell.angle_beta   90.00
_cell.angle_gamma   90.00
#
_symmetry.space_group_name_H-M   'P 1'
#
loop_
_entity.id
_entity.type
_entity.pdbx_description
1 polymer ?
#
loop_
_entity_poly.entity_id
_entity_poly.type
_entity_poly.pdbx_seq_one_letter_code
_entity_poly.pdbx_strand_id
1 'polypeptide(L)'
;MKNILLASTILCAGLSSPSLAQQTAAPTENWVATDENGVDLANGRYYLDIVEGSIGSGDGALSLVRYYGQAGLQDNWSGTLQLWGTGQTAVVSLGKISEKFTKSGSTWISAKANGGNLTDIPGGWLYRSSDGIAIKYQKPSTMTYDSGSIPVSYGGPGCSQDGNRCGLPVEVTAPNGVVYEMVWDVRLHCTSGDNRL
;
A
#
# COMPACT_ATOMS: atom_id res chain seq x y z
N MET A 1 -69.07 -14.36 34.99
CA MET A 1 -67.87 -14.59 35.83
C MET A 1 -66.67 -14.80 34.91
N LYS A 2 -65.58 -14.06 35.17
CA LYS A 2 -64.19 -14.28 34.74
C LYS A 2 -63.80 -14.11 33.25
N ASN A 3 -62.97 -13.08 33.09
CA ASN A 3 -62.05 -12.67 32.02
C ASN A 3 -61.31 -13.82 31.28
N ILE A 4 -60.81 -13.54 30.07
CA ILE A 4 -59.36 -13.37 29.78
C ILE A 4 -59.15 -13.11 28.26
N LEU A 5 -58.39 -12.04 27.97
CA LEU A 5 -57.80 -11.73 26.66
C LEU A 5 -56.78 -12.81 26.27
N LEU A 6 -56.78 -13.25 25.01
CA LEU A 6 -55.63 -13.92 24.40
C LEU A 6 -55.36 -13.36 23.00
N ALA A 7 -54.25 -12.60 22.94
CA ALA A 7 -53.64 -12.05 21.76
C ALA A 7 -52.81 -13.11 21.03
N SER A 8 -52.79 -13.10 19.69
CA SER A 8 -51.77 -13.79 18.87
C SER A 8 -51.79 -13.28 17.42
N THR A 9 -51.29 -12.07 17.16
CA THR A 9 -50.81 -11.68 15.83
C THR A 9 -49.30 -11.62 15.89
N ILE A 10 -48.66 -12.68 15.40
CA ILE A 10 -47.20 -12.78 15.27
C ILE A 10 -46.76 -11.75 14.22
N LEU A 11 -46.10 -10.70 14.70
CA LEU A 11 -45.47 -9.66 13.92
C LEU A 11 -44.23 -10.25 13.24
N CYS A 12 -44.33 -10.59 11.95
CA CYS A 12 -43.17 -10.86 11.10
C CYS A 12 -42.42 -9.55 10.83
N ALA A 13 -41.68 -9.04 11.82
CA ALA A 13 -40.76 -7.92 11.66
C ALA A 13 -39.34 -8.45 11.48
N GLY A 14 -38.91 -8.48 10.22
CA GLY A 14 -37.55 -8.13 9.81
C GLY A 14 -36.39 -8.79 10.55
N LEU A 15 -36.10 -10.05 10.22
CA LEU A 15 -34.72 -10.51 10.21
C LEU A 15 -34.00 -9.93 8.98
N SER A 16 -33.83 -8.60 8.95
CA SER A 16 -32.78 -8.02 8.12
C SER A 16 -31.48 -8.34 8.84
N SER A 17 -30.79 -9.39 8.40
CA SER A 17 -29.41 -9.61 8.75
C SER A 17 -28.65 -8.31 8.50
N PRO A 18 -27.89 -7.76 9.47
CA PRO A 18 -26.97 -6.71 9.17
C PRO A 18 -25.98 -7.30 8.17
N SER A 19 -26.05 -6.83 6.93
CA SER A 19 -24.95 -6.95 5.99
C SER A 19 -23.74 -6.34 6.69
N LEU A 20 -22.88 -7.21 7.21
CA LEU A 20 -21.52 -6.83 7.54
C LEU A 20 -20.93 -6.37 6.22
N ALA A 21 -20.92 -5.07 6.00
CA ALA A 21 -20.12 -4.42 4.99
C ALA A 21 -18.68 -4.84 5.28
N GLN A 22 -18.24 -5.91 4.63
CA GLN A 22 -16.88 -6.39 4.67
C GLN A 22 -16.09 -5.28 4.00
N GLN A 23 -15.57 -4.38 4.83
CA GLN A 23 -14.77 -3.25 4.40
C GLN A 23 -13.50 -3.86 3.83
N THR A 24 -13.50 -4.12 2.53
CA THR A 24 -12.27 -4.32 1.77
C THR A 24 -11.34 -3.20 2.20
N ALA A 25 -10.09 -3.54 2.56
CA ALA A 25 -9.08 -2.57 2.98
C ALA A 25 -9.24 -1.30 2.15
N ALA A 26 -9.62 -0.22 2.82
CA ALA A 26 -9.88 1.04 2.13
C ALA A 26 -8.63 1.36 1.31
N PRO A 27 -8.77 1.77 0.03
CA PRO A 27 -7.64 2.28 -0.73
C PRO A 27 -6.93 3.32 0.13
N THR A 28 -5.60 3.27 0.20
CA THR A 28 -4.81 4.26 0.94
C THR A 28 -5.33 5.65 0.59
N GLU A 29 -5.70 6.44 1.61
CA GLU A 29 -6.49 7.64 1.36
C GLU A 29 -5.75 8.59 0.41
N ASN A 30 -6.48 9.06 -0.62
CA ASN A 30 -5.90 9.83 -1.71
C ASN A 30 -5.38 11.20 -1.26
N TRP A 31 -5.63 11.61 -0.02
CA TRP A 31 -5.19 12.89 0.54
C TRP A 31 -4.99 12.73 2.05
N VAL A 32 -3.74 12.62 2.48
CA VAL A 32 -3.35 12.67 3.89
C VAL A 32 -2.35 13.82 3.99
N ALA A 33 -2.72 14.90 4.66
CA ALA A 33 -1.83 16.03 4.92
C ALA A 33 -1.70 16.20 6.42
N THR A 34 -0.74 15.48 6.99
CA THR A 34 -0.52 15.45 8.44
C THR A 34 0.29 16.65 8.90
N ASP A 35 -0.12 17.31 9.99
CA ASP A 35 0.66 18.35 10.67
C ASP A 35 1.79 17.75 11.53
N GLU A 36 2.57 18.61 12.21
CA GLU A 36 3.66 18.16 13.08
C GLU A 36 3.18 17.32 14.29
N ASN A 37 1.89 17.39 14.63
CA ASN A 37 1.28 16.66 15.73
C ASN A 37 0.66 15.34 15.28
N GLY A 38 0.82 14.92 14.02
CA GLY A 38 0.25 13.66 13.54
C GLY A 38 -1.24 13.77 13.14
N VAL A 39 -1.81 14.98 13.04
CA VAL A 39 -3.21 15.20 12.69
C VAL A 39 -3.35 15.55 11.21
N ASP A 40 -4.21 14.82 10.50
CA ASP A 40 -4.54 15.11 9.11
C ASP A 40 -5.49 16.31 9.00
N LEU A 41 -5.03 17.33 8.28
CA LEU A 41 -5.68 18.62 8.15
C LEU A 41 -6.99 18.57 7.36
N ALA A 42 -7.27 17.53 6.57
CA ALA A 42 -8.54 17.43 5.83
C ALA A 42 -9.69 16.92 6.68
N ASN A 43 -9.40 15.96 7.56
CA ASN A 43 -10.43 15.16 8.24
C ASN A 43 -10.28 15.15 9.77
N GLY A 44 -9.23 15.79 10.30
CA GLY A 44 -8.94 15.88 11.74
C GLY A 44 -8.52 14.56 12.37
N ARG A 45 -8.17 13.54 11.57
CA ARG A 45 -7.78 12.23 12.09
C ARG A 45 -6.34 12.26 12.59
N TYR A 46 -6.13 11.71 13.77
CA TYR A 46 -4.79 11.45 14.29
C TYR A 46 -4.22 10.15 13.70
N TYR A 47 -3.00 10.21 13.20
CA TYR A 47 -2.21 9.09 12.71
C TYR A 47 -1.05 8.86 13.69
N LEU A 48 -1.07 7.70 14.34
CA LEU A 48 -0.02 7.31 15.28
C LEU A 48 1.20 6.80 14.52
N ASP A 49 2.34 7.45 14.76
CA ASP A 49 3.66 7.04 14.29
C ASP A 49 4.48 6.48 15.47
N ILE A 50 5.02 5.27 15.31
CA ILE A 50 5.88 4.62 16.30
C ILE A 50 7.22 4.35 15.66
N VAL A 51 8.28 4.98 16.17
CA VAL A 51 9.65 4.61 15.79
C VAL A 51 10.01 3.31 16.50
N GLU A 52 10.10 2.21 15.76
CA GLU A 52 10.46 0.90 16.29
C GLU A 52 11.97 0.78 16.54
N GLY A 53 12.76 1.50 15.75
CA GLY A 53 14.21 1.57 15.91
C GLY A 53 14.87 2.43 14.85
N SER A 54 16.12 2.81 15.10
CA SER A 54 16.93 3.59 14.17
C SER A 54 18.40 3.20 14.21
N ILE A 55 19.09 3.37 13.09
CA ILE A 55 20.53 3.13 12.94
C ILE A 55 21.15 4.37 12.27
N GLY A 56 22.30 4.80 12.80
CA GLY A 56 23.05 5.96 12.29
C GLY A 56 22.57 7.29 12.86
N SER A 57 23.03 8.37 12.26
CA SER A 57 22.75 9.76 12.66
C SER A 57 22.80 10.70 11.46
N GLY A 58 22.09 11.84 11.54
CA GLY A 58 22.04 12.83 10.46
C GLY A 58 21.17 12.40 9.28
N ASP A 59 21.39 13.03 8.14
CA ASP A 59 20.58 12.92 6.92
C ASP A 59 20.45 11.52 6.31
N GLY A 60 21.39 10.62 6.61
CA GLY A 60 21.37 9.22 6.16
C GLY A 60 20.93 8.22 7.23
N ALA A 61 20.40 8.69 8.36
CA ALA A 61 19.92 7.79 9.40
C ALA A 61 18.73 6.97 8.89
N LEU A 62 18.77 5.67 9.14
CA LEU A 62 17.69 4.76 8.83
C LEU A 62 16.81 4.61 10.07
N SER A 63 15.50 4.70 9.90
CA SER A 63 14.53 4.40 10.95
C SER A 63 13.43 3.51 10.41
N LEU A 64 12.99 2.54 11.21
CA LEU A 64 11.76 1.81 10.96
C LEU A 64 10.66 2.50 11.75
N VAL A 65 9.68 3.04 11.03
CA VAL A 65 8.53 3.72 11.59
C VAL A 65 7.29 2.94 11.23
N ARG A 66 6.49 2.56 12.23
CA ARG A 66 5.15 2.04 12.00
C ARG A 66 4.10 3.12 12.09
N TYR A 67 3.18 3.04 11.14
CA TYR A 67 1.99 3.89 11.05
C TYR A 67 0.77 3.05 11.39
N TYR A 68 -0.08 3.57 12.27
CA TYR A 68 -1.40 2.99 12.49
C TYR A 68 -2.46 3.84 11.78
N GLY A 69 -3.12 3.24 10.79
CA GLY A 69 -4.18 3.88 10.02
C GLY A 69 -5.40 2.99 9.83
N GLN A 70 -6.35 3.45 9.01
CA GLN A 70 -7.60 2.72 8.76
C GLN A 70 -7.38 1.30 8.18
N ALA A 71 -6.32 1.13 7.41
CA ALA A 71 -5.96 -0.16 6.80
C ALA A 71 -5.12 -1.06 7.74
N GLY A 72 -4.92 -0.66 9.00
CA GLY A 72 -4.11 -1.36 9.98
C GLY A 72 -2.68 -0.81 10.08
N LEU A 73 -1.76 -1.69 10.48
CA LEU A 73 -0.34 -1.36 10.64
C LEU A 73 0.34 -1.31 9.26
N GLN A 74 0.98 -0.19 8.97
CA GLN A 74 1.87 0.00 7.83
C GLN A 74 3.24 0.45 8.34
N ASP A 75 4.27 0.42 7.49
CA ASP A 75 5.59 0.91 7.82
C ASP A 75 6.16 1.79 6.69
N ASN A 76 7.26 2.47 6.95
CA ASN A 76 7.87 3.44 6.04
C ASN A 76 8.67 2.85 4.88
N TRP A 77 8.93 1.53 4.89
CA TRP A 77 9.73 0.84 3.88
C TRP A 77 8.93 -0.20 3.07
N SER A 78 7.71 -0.51 3.50
CA SER A 78 6.75 -1.32 2.75
C SER A 78 5.90 -0.46 1.82
N GLY A 79 5.80 -0.88 0.56
CA GLY A 79 5.01 -0.18 -0.44
C GLY A 79 5.08 -0.85 -1.80
N THR A 80 4.19 -0.43 -2.70
CA THR A 80 4.15 -0.89 -4.09
C THR A 80 3.64 0.19 -5.04
N LEU A 81 3.92 -0.01 -6.32
CA LEU A 81 3.13 0.57 -7.40
C LEU A 81 2.16 -0.49 -7.90
N GLN A 82 0.86 -0.22 -7.88
CA GLN A 82 -0.16 -1.13 -8.40
C GLN A 82 -0.86 -0.56 -9.63
N LEU A 83 -1.12 -1.39 -10.64
CA LEU A 83 -1.83 -0.99 -11.85
C LEU A 83 -3.21 -1.66 -11.99
N TRP A 84 -4.20 -0.82 -12.22
CA TRP A 84 -5.62 -1.14 -12.29
C TRP A 84 -6.16 -0.81 -13.69
N GLY A 85 -7.36 -1.30 -14.02
CA GLY A 85 -8.05 -0.98 -15.28
C GLY A 85 -7.15 -1.14 -16.52
N THR A 86 -6.68 -2.36 -16.78
CA THR A 86 -5.77 -2.70 -17.90
C THR A 86 -4.46 -1.92 -17.96
N GLY A 87 -4.00 -1.34 -16.84
CA GLY A 87 -2.76 -0.55 -16.82
C GLY A 87 -2.98 0.95 -17.01
N GLN A 88 -4.23 1.42 -17.02
CA GLN A 88 -4.57 2.84 -17.20
C GLN A 88 -4.64 3.61 -15.88
N THR A 89 -4.60 2.94 -14.74
CA THR A 89 -4.58 3.58 -13.43
C THR A 89 -3.42 3.02 -12.64
N ALA A 90 -2.61 3.88 -12.04
CA ALA A 90 -1.54 3.51 -11.13
C ALA A 90 -1.83 4.05 -9.73
N VAL A 91 -1.49 3.28 -8.70
CA VAL A 91 -1.45 3.72 -7.32
C VAL A 91 -0.05 3.48 -6.81
N VAL A 92 0.67 4.56 -6.52
CA VAL A 92 1.97 4.56 -5.86
C VAL A 92 1.73 4.52 -4.36
N SER A 93 2.51 3.70 -3.65
CA SER A 93 2.52 3.63 -2.19
C SER A 93 3.93 3.34 -1.68
N LEU A 94 4.38 4.08 -0.67
CA LEU A 94 5.56 3.79 0.15
C LEU A 94 5.51 4.64 1.42
N GLY A 95 5.43 4.01 2.58
CA GLY A 95 5.19 4.73 3.83
C GLY A 95 3.96 5.64 3.76
N LYS A 96 4.13 6.92 4.08
CA LYS A 96 3.05 7.92 4.02
C LYS A 96 2.77 8.43 2.60
N ILE A 97 3.58 8.08 1.61
CA ILE A 97 3.32 8.43 0.22
C ILE A 97 2.22 7.51 -0.29
N SER A 98 1.12 8.08 -0.74
CA SER A 98 0.16 7.39 -1.58
C SER A 98 -0.40 8.32 -2.63
N GLU A 99 -0.30 7.95 -3.90
CA GLU A 99 -0.74 8.81 -5.00
C GLU A 99 -1.31 8.00 -6.16
N LYS A 100 -2.47 8.44 -6.65
CA LYS A 100 -3.16 7.84 -7.78
C LYS A 100 -2.87 8.61 -9.05
N PHE A 101 -2.60 7.88 -10.13
CA PHE A 101 -2.40 8.41 -11.46
C PHE A 101 -3.36 7.74 -12.45
N THR A 102 -3.81 8.50 -13.45
CA THR A 102 -4.55 7.97 -14.60
C THR A 102 -3.75 8.23 -15.86
N LYS A 103 -3.60 7.22 -16.71
CA LYS A 103 -2.86 7.31 -17.96
C LYS A 103 -3.73 7.94 -19.05
N SER A 104 -3.22 8.99 -19.68
CA SER A 104 -3.79 9.61 -20.88
C SER A 104 -2.73 9.62 -21.98
N GLY A 105 -2.94 8.82 -23.02
CA GLY A 105 -1.90 8.54 -24.02
C GLY A 105 -0.67 7.87 -23.36
N SER A 106 0.49 8.51 -23.50
CA SER A 106 1.75 8.08 -22.87
C SER A 106 2.04 8.78 -21.53
N THR A 107 1.17 9.67 -21.07
CA THR A 107 1.42 10.51 -19.89
C THR A 107 0.57 10.07 -18.71
N TRP A 108 1.17 10.03 -17.53
CA TRP A 108 0.46 9.83 -16.27
C TRP A 108 0.00 11.15 -15.69
N ILE A 109 -1.30 11.24 -15.37
CA ILE A 109 -1.93 12.43 -14.79
C ILE A 109 -2.21 12.15 -13.31
N SER A 110 -1.59 12.92 -12.41
CA SER A 110 -1.85 12.83 -10.97
C SER A 110 -3.30 13.22 -10.65
N ALA A 111 -3.98 12.39 -9.86
CA ALA A 111 -5.30 12.71 -9.34
C ALA A 111 -5.27 13.82 -8.27
N LYS A 112 -4.13 14.02 -7.60
CA LYS A 112 -3.97 15.07 -6.57
C LYS A 112 -3.65 16.43 -7.18
N ALA A 113 -3.10 16.47 -8.40
CA ALA A 113 -2.62 17.69 -9.06
C ALA A 113 -1.67 18.54 -8.17
N ASN A 114 -0.88 17.88 -7.31
CA ASN A 114 0.03 18.51 -6.35
C ASN A 114 1.46 18.71 -6.89
N GLY A 115 1.70 18.42 -8.17
CA GLY A 115 3.04 18.45 -8.78
C GLY A 115 3.78 17.10 -8.75
N GLY A 116 3.20 16.06 -8.15
CA GLY A 116 3.70 14.69 -8.26
C GLY A 116 3.65 14.16 -9.70
N ASN A 117 4.65 13.38 -10.09
CA ASN A 117 4.78 12.82 -11.44
C ASN A 117 5.15 11.33 -11.38
N LEU A 118 4.60 10.56 -12.32
CA LEU A 118 4.95 9.18 -12.58
C LEU A 118 5.41 9.04 -14.04
N THR A 119 6.55 8.40 -14.27
CA THR A 119 7.05 8.10 -15.61
C THR A 119 7.28 6.60 -15.80
N ASP A 120 6.98 6.09 -16.99
CA ASP A 120 7.40 4.76 -17.39
C ASP A 120 8.92 4.77 -17.65
N ILE A 121 9.64 3.80 -17.12
CA ILE A 121 11.08 3.59 -17.38
C ILE A 121 11.32 2.14 -17.82
N PRO A 122 12.48 1.82 -18.44
CA PRO A 122 12.82 0.43 -18.71
C PRO A 122 12.72 -0.43 -17.44
N GLY A 123 11.94 -1.51 -17.51
CA GLY A 123 11.74 -2.43 -16.39
C GLY A 123 10.75 -1.97 -15.31
N GLY A 124 10.17 -0.76 -15.38
CA GLY A 124 9.34 -0.28 -14.26
C GLY A 124 8.84 1.15 -14.39
N TRP A 125 8.86 1.87 -13.27
CA TRP A 125 8.35 3.23 -13.14
C TRP A 125 9.22 4.09 -12.22
N LEU A 126 9.22 5.40 -12.46
CA LEU A 126 9.84 6.38 -11.57
C LEU A 126 8.77 7.35 -11.09
N TYR A 127 8.52 7.36 -9.79
CA TYR A 127 7.71 8.37 -9.12
C TYR A 127 8.60 9.51 -8.63
N ARG A 128 8.09 10.74 -8.72
CA ARG A 128 8.65 11.93 -8.08
C ARG A 128 7.52 12.68 -7.37
N SER A 129 7.68 12.86 -6.07
CA SER A 129 6.79 13.72 -5.28
C SER A 129 7.03 15.20 -5.58
N SER A 130 6.09 16.05 -5.17
CA SER A 130 6.24 17.51 -5.20
C SER A 130 7.42 18.01 -4.36
N ASP A 131 7.77 17.27 -3.31
CA ASP A 131 8.75 17.68 -2.31
C ASP A 131 10.16 17.16 -2.63
N GLY A 132 10.35 16.56 -3.81
CA GLY A 132 11.65 16.15 -4.34
C GLY A 132 12.06 14.70 -4.05
N ILE A 133 11.26 13.94 -3.29
CA ILE A 133 11.49 12.48 -3.13
C ILE A 133 11.27 11.79 -4.48
N ALA A 134 12.20 10.93 -4.88
CA ALA A 134 12.04 10.05 -6.02
C ALA A 134 12.01 8.58 -5.58
N ILE A 135 11.11 7.78 -6.15
CA ILE A 135 11.01 6.34 -5.87
C ILE A 135 11.04 5.59 -7.20
N LYS A 136 12.00 4.70 -7.34
CA LYS A 136 12.08 3.79 -8.49
C LYS A 136 11.38 2.49 -8.13
N TYR A 137 10.40 2.13 -8.94
CA TYR A 137 9.71 0.83 -8.86
C TYR A 137 10.13 -0.05 -10.03
N GLN A 138 10.39 -1.32 -9.77
CA GLN A 138 10.68 -2.32 -10.80
C GLN A 138 9.59 -3.38 -10.84
N LYS A 139 9.32 -3.90 -12.04
CA LYS A 139 8.49 -5.09 -12.20
C LYS A 139 9.24 -6.28 -11.56
N PRO A 140 8.58 -7.10 -10.74
CA PRO A 140 9.22 -8.25 -10.10
C PRO A 140 9.99 -9.16 -11.09
N SER A 141 9.40 -9.46 -12.25
CA SER A 141 10.03 -10.21 -13.36
C SER A 141 11.31 -9.60 -13.95
N THR A 142 11.64 -8.35 -13.64
CA THR A 142 12.84 -7.66 -14.13
C THR A 142 13.90 -7.44 -13.05
N MET A 143 13.62 -7.88 -11.83
CA MET A 143 14.50 -7.69 -10.67
C MET A 143 15.48 -8.85 -10.52
N THR A 144 16.60 -8.54 -9.87
CA THR A 144 17.52 -9.55 -9.33
C THR A 144 17.14 -9.81 -7.89
N TYR A 145 16.86 -11.07 -7.57
CA TYR A 145 16.61 -11.53 -6.21
C TYR A 145 17.89 -12.11 -5.62
N ASP A 146 18.08 -11.99 -4.30
CA ASP A 146 19.25 -12.55 -3.61
C ASP A 146 19.34 -14.08 -3.76
N SER A 147 18.18 -14.75 -3.82
CA SER A 147 18.07 -16.18 -4.13
C SER A 147 18.48 -16.58 -5.56
N GLY A 148 18.72 -15.62 -6.46
CA GLY A 148 19.05 -15.84 -7.87
C GLY A 148 17.89 -16.38 -8.72
N SER A 149 16.72 -16.61 -8.13
CA SER A 149 15.53 -17.14 -8.82
C SER A 149 14.45 -16.07 -8.90
N ILE A 150 13.84 -15.91 -10.08
CA ILE A 150 12.67 -15.02 -10.27
C ILE A 150 11.41 -15.81 -9.89
N PRO A 151 10.67 -15.42 -8.84
CA PRO A 151 9.42 -16.08 -8.48
C PRO A 151 8.35 -15.85 -9.56
N VAL A 152 7.61 -16.90 -9.88
CA VAL A 152 6.40 -16.81 -10.73
C VAL A 152 5.17 -16.34 -9.94
N SER A 153 5.28 -16.31 -8.62
CA SER A 153 4.23 -15.89 -7.69
C SER A 153 4.87 -15.24 -6.46
N TYR A 154 4.32 -14.10 -6.05
CA TYR A 154 4.82 -13.34 -4.92
C TYR A 154 3.78 -13.38 -3.81
N GLY A 155 4.17 -13.78 -2.60
CA GLY A 155 3.32 -13.74 -1.41
C GLY A 155 3.63 -12.47 -0.63
N GLY A 156 2.81 -11.43 -0.77
CA GLY A 156 2.97 -10.18 -0.04
C GLY A 156 1.81 -9.21 -0.29
N PRO A 157 1.62 -8.20 0.56
CA PRO A 157 0.44 -7.33 0.52
C PRO A 157 0.28 -6.50 -0.76
N GLY A 158 1.28 -6.46 -1.64
CA GLY A 158 1.29 -5.54 -2.78
C GLY A 158 1.29 -6.17 -4.17
N CYS A 159 2.05 -7.25 -4.40
CA CYS A 159 2.12 -7.94 -5.69
C CYS A 159 1.82 -9.43 -5.46
N SER A 160 0.64 -9.93 -5.84
CA SER A 160 0.24 -11.33 -5.60
C SER A 160 0.41 -12.26 -6.80
N GLN A 161 0.49 -11.68 -8.00
CA GLN A 161 0.71 -12.40 -9.26
C GLN A 161 1.70 -11.60 -10.10
N ASP A 162 2.68 -12.27 -10.70
CA ASP A 162 3.55 -11.63 -11.67
C ASP A 162 2.72 -11.17 -12.89
N GLY A 163 3.13 -10.05 -13.47
CA GLY A 163 2.43 -9.38 -14.56
C GLY A 163 2.65 -7.87 -14.50
N ASN A 164 2.33 -7.17 -15.60
CA ASN A 164 2.40 -5.72 -15.76
C ASN A 164 1.46 -4.94 -14.80
N ARG A 165 1.10 -5.51 -13.65
CA ARG A 165 0.12 -4.97 -12.72
C ARG A 165 0.70 -4.53 -11.37
N CYS A 166 2.00 -4.75 -11.15
CA CYS A 166 2.65 -4.35 -9.91
C CYS A 166 4.13 -4.01 -10.09
N GLY A 167 4.68 -3.19 -9.18
CA GLY A 167 6.10 -2.92 -9.03
C GLY A 167 6.51 -2.77 -7.57
N LEU A 168 7.70 -3.26 -7.25
CA LEU A 168 8.33 -3.14 -5.93
C LEU A 168 9.34 -1.98 -5.94
N PRO A 169 9.43 -1.20 -4.86
CA PRO A 169 10.39 -0.09 -4.79
C PRO A 169 11.80 -0.66 -4.64
N VAL A 170 12.74 -0.19 -5.45
CA VAL A 170 14.15 -0.65 -5.43
C VAL A 170 15.14 0.46 -5.08
N GLU A 171 14.69 1.71 -5.13
CA GLU A 171 15.51 2.88 -4.82
C GLU A 171 14.60 4.01 -4.32
N VAL A 172 14.97 4.67 -3.22
CA VAL A 172 14.41 5.95 -2.78
C VAL A 172 15.51 6.99 -2.75
N THR A 173 15.32 8.09 -3.46
CA THR A 173 16.20 9.26 -3.39
C THR A 173 15.50 10.37 -2.63
N ALA A 174 16.06 10.74 -1.48
CA ALA A 174 15.57 11.83 -0.66
C ALA A 174 15.91 13.20 -1.30
N PRO A 175 15.21 14.28 -0.91
CA PRO A 175 15.42 15.61 -1.52
C PRO A 175 16.84 16.17 -1.31
N ASN A 176 17.51 15.75 -0.25
CA ASN A 176 18.91 16.08 0.05
C ASN A 176 19.93 15.24 -0.74
N GLY A 177 19.47 14.34 -1.62
CA GLY A 177 20.32 13.51 -2.47
C GLY A 177 20.75 12.18 -1.85
N VAL A 178 20.36 11.87 -0.61
CA VAL A 178 20.60 10.55 -0.01
C VAL A 178 19.81 9.49 -0.78
N VAL A 179 20.46 8.37 -1.09
CA VAL A 179 19.87 7.25 -1.82
C VAL A 179 19.79 6.03 -0.93
N TYR A 180 18.62 5.41 -0.88
CA TYR A 180 18.33 4.16 -0.20
C TYR A 180 18.03 3.09 -1.24
N GLU A 181 18.93 2.11 -1.37
CA GLU A 181 18.71 0.95 -2.23
C GLU A 181 17.98 -0.16 -1.46
N MET A 182 16.97 -0.75 -2.09
CA MET A 182 16.16 -1.83 -1.52
C MET A 182 16.37 -3.11 -2.33
N VAL A 183 16.88 -4.13 -1.65
CA VAL A 183 17.04 -5.48 -2.21
C VAL A 183 15.92 -6.36 -1.67
N TRP A 184 15.31 -7.12 -2.57
CA TRP A 184 14.20 -7.99 -2.24
C TRP A 184 14.66 -9.44 -2.23
N ASP A 185 14.23 -10.16 -1.20
CA ASP A 185 14.38 -11.60 -1.12
C ASP A 185 13.00 -12.27 -1.05
N VAL A 186 12.95 -13.50 -1.54
CA VAL A 186 11.76 -14.33 -1.61
C VAL A 186 12.00 -15.60 -0.82
N ARG A 187 11.28 -15.73 0.30
CA ARG A 187 11.30 -17.00 1.03
C ARG A 187 10.52 -18.05 0.27
N LEU A 188 11.26 -19.00 -0.32
CA LEU A 188 10.69 -20.27 -0.79
C LEU A 188 9.98 -20.93 0.40
N HIS A 189 8.67 -21.07 0.30
CA HIS A 189 7.95 -21.87 1.28
C HIS A 189 8.29 -23.33 1.00
N CYS A 190 8.80 -24.04 2.00
CA CYS A 190 8.87 -25.50 1.92
C CYS A 190 7.43 -26.00 1.82
N THR A 191 7.02 -26.47 0.64
CA THR A 191 5.77 -27.20 0.51
C THR A 191 5.95 -28.50 1.29
N SER A 192 5.07 -28.74 2.26
CA SER A 192 5.02 -30.00 3.01
C SER A 192 4.70 -31.15 2.05
N GLY A 193 5.75 -31.75 1.49
CA GLY A 193 5.67 -32.88 0.57
C GLY A 193 6.87 -33.82 0.63
N ASP A 194 7.83 -33.59 1.54
CA ASP A 194 8.91 -34.54 1.78
C ASP A 194 8.42 -35.64 2.73
N ASN A 195 7.69 -36.60 2.18
CA ASN A 195 7.54 -37.92 2.79
C ASN A 195 8.88 -38.66 2.63
N ARG A 196 9.81 -38.41 3.55
CA ARG A 196 10.94 -39.31 3.77
C ARG A 196 10.72 -40.07 5.07
N LEU A 197 10.41 -41.35 4.90
CA LEU A 197 10.60 -42.41 5.89
C LEU A 197 12.10 -42.59 6.19
#